data_AF-H9B9Q4-F1
#
_entry.id   AF-H9B9Q4-F1
#
_cell.length_a   1.000
_cell.length_b   1.000
_cell.length_c   1.000
_cell.angle_alpha   90.00
_cell.angle_beta   90.00
_cell.angle_gamma   90.00
#
_symmetry.space_group_name_H-M   'P 1'
#
loop_
_entity.id
_entity.type
_entity.pdbx_description
1 polymer ?
#
loop_
_entity_poly.entity_id
_entity_poly.type
_entity_poly.pdbx_seq_one_letter_code
_entity_poly.pdbx_strand_id
1 'polypeptide(L)'
;MRQLKYHEQRLLRKVNFFEWKRDKTARENKFLKKYLIQDREDYHRYNKLCGLITKLVAGLRKLPPEDSFRMKMTELLLDKLYRMGVVSRREGLGAVEGLAASAFCRRRLPVVLLRLRMATHLQQAVEYVEQGHVRLGAEVVTSPSLHITRDAEDHLAWAEGSAIKRHVAAFRSQADDFDLLQAA
;
A
#
# COMPACT_ATOMS: atom_id res chain seq x y z
N MET A 1 -0.44 25.83 23.78
CA MET A 1 -0.57 27.29 23.61
C MET A 1 -1.97 27.71 24.03
N ARG A 2 -2.13 28.90 24.62
CA ARG A 2 -3.46 29.44 24.93
C ARG A 2 -4.22 29.80 23.65
N GLN A 3 -5.54 29.75 23.68
CA GLN A 3 -6.36 30.30 22.59
C GLN A 3 -6.21 31.82 22.54
N LEU A 4 -5.93 32.36 21.36
CA LEU A 4 -5.78 33.80 21.14
C LEU A 4 -7.13 34.51 21.20
N LYS A 5 -7.16 35.72 21.78
CA LYS A 5 -8.34 36.60 21.79
C LYS A 5 -8.63 37.13 20.38
N TYR A 6 -9.84 37.62 20.15
CA TYR A 6 -10.29 38.09 18.82
C TYR A 6 -9.34 39.13 18.19
N HIS A 7 -8.89 40.13 18.95
CA HIS A 7 -7.96 41.15 18.46
C HIS A 7 -6.56 40.59 18.15
N GLU A 8 -6.08 39.64 18.97
CA GLU A 8 -4.80 38.94 18.75
C GLU A 8 -4.85 38.09 17.48
N GLN A 9 -5.95 37.36 17.23
CA GLN A 9 -6.14 36.59 16.00
C GLN A 9 -6.23 37.48 14.76
N ARG A 10 -6.84 38.67 14.87
CA ARG A 10 -6.89 39.64 13.76
C ARG A 10 -5.50 40.13 13.37
N LEU A 11 -4.59 40.31 14.33
CA LEU A 11 -3.19 40.70 14.08
C LEU A 11 -2.35 39.51 13.60
N LEU A 12 -2.50 38.35 14.23
CA LEU A 12 -1.68 37.16 14.02
C LEU A 12 -2.32 36.13 13.08
N ARG A 13 -2.97 36.58 12.00
CA ARG A 13 -3.73 35.71 11.07
C ARG A 13 -2.91 34.60 10.41
N LYS A 14 -1.60 34.83 10.19
CA LYS A 14 -0.70 33.89 9.51
C LYS A 14 0.06 32.99 10.50
N VAL A 15 -0.06 33.24 11.80
CA VAL A 15 0.69 32.52 12.83
C VAL A 15 -0.03 31.23 13.16
N ASN A 16 0.52 30.12 12.69
CA ASN A 16 0.13 28.78 13.10
C ASN A 16 1.41 27.96 13.30
N PHE A 17 1.62 27.46 14.52
CA PHE A 17 2.80 26.67 14.86
C PHE A 17 2.69 25.20 14.45
N PHE A 18 1.49 24.73 14.15
CA PHE A 18 1.23 23.33 13.80
C PHE A 18 1.13 23.11 12.29
N GLU A 19 0.58 24.09 11.55
CA GLU A 19 0.40 23.99 10.10
C GLU A 19 1.16 25.09 9.37
N TRP A 20 2.25 24.71 8.71
CA TRP A 20 3.00 25.59 7.85
C TRP A 20 2.61 25.36 6.39
N LYS A 21 2.51 26.43 5.59
CA LYS A 21 2.10 26.33 4.17
C LYS A 21 3.02 25.44 3.32
N ARG A 22 4.30 25.36 3.68
CA ARG A 22 5.28 24.52 2.99
C ARG A 22 5.16 23.05 3.38
N ASP A 23 4.63 22.78 4.56
CA ASP A 23 4.56 21.44 5.12
C ASP A 23 3.27 20.76 4.70
N LYS A 24 3.40 19.62 4.02
CA LYS A 24 2.29 18.72 3.72
C LYS A 24 2.09 17.67 4.82
N THR A 25 2.59 17.94 6.02
CA THR A 25 2.62 17.03 7.18
C THR A 25 1.22 16.54 7.57
N ALA A 26 0.19 17.37 7.48
CA ALA A 26 -1.18 16.94 7.80
C ALA A 26 -1.69 15.84 6.85
N ARG A 27 -1.42 15.97 5.55
CA ARG A 27 -1.78 14.97 4.54
C ARG A 27 -0.97 13.69 4.78
N GLU A 28 0.33 13.83 4.97
CA GLU A 28 1.21 12.72 5.26
C GLU A 28 0.78 11.93 6.50
N ASN A 29 0.58 12.61 7.64
CA ASN A 29 0.13 11.98 8.87
C ASN A 29 -1.21 11.25 8.70
N LYS A 30 -2.13 11.81 7.89
CA LYS A 30 -3.39 11.13 7.55
C LYS A 30 -3.14 9.84 6.77
N PHE A 31 -2.19 9.84 5.83
CA PHE A 31 -1.81 8.64 5.08
C PHE A 31 -1.13 7.59 5.95
N LEU A 32 -0.16 8.00 6.78
CA LEU A 32 0.54 7.11 7.71
C LEU A 32 -0.43 6.44 8.66
N LYS A 33 -1.35 7.20 9.27
CA LYS A 33 -2.38 6.66 10.17
C LYS A 33 -3.36 5.72 9.45
N LYS A 34 -3.79 6.09 8.23
CA LYS A 34 -4.79 5.31 7.49
C LYS A 34 -4.27 3.92 7.07
N TYR A 35 -2.99 3.83 6.70
CA TYR A 35 -2.39 2.59 6.18
C TYR A 35 -1.37 1.97 7.14
N LEU A 36 -1.30 2.48 8.38
CA LEU A 36 -0.36 2.05 9.42
C LEU A 36 1.08 1.88 8.90
N ILE A 37 1.56 2.91 8.20
CA ILE A 37 2.92 2.94 7.67
C ILE A 37 3.87 3.31 8.81
N GLN A 38 4.83 2.42 9.09
CA GLN A 38 5.83 2.60 10.15
C GLN A 38 6.87 3.65 9.75
N ASP A 39 7.49 3.48 8.58
CA ASP A 39 8.52 4.38 8.08
C ASP A 39 7.92 5.58 7.36
N ARG A 40 8.17 6.77 7.89
CA ARG A 40 7.75 8.03 7.27
C ARG A 40 8.32 8.18 5.84
N GLU A 41 9.55 7.74 5.63
CA GLU A 41 10.25 7.78 4.34
C GLU A 41 9.52 6.99 3.24
N ASP A 42 8.81 5.92 3.57
CA ASP A 42 8.05 5.13 2.59
C ASP A 42 7.03 6.02 1.87
N TYR A 43 6.34 6.90 2.60
CA TYR A 43 5.37 7.82 2.01
C TYR A 43 6.02 8.76 1.00
N HIS A 44 7.21 9.29 1.30
CA HIS A 44 7.96 10.13 0.39
C HIS A 44 8.45 9.34 -0.84
N ARG A 45 8.93 8.11 -0.66
CA ARG A 45 9.33 7.22 -1.76
C ARG A 45 8.16 6.93 -2.70
N TYR A 46 6.98 6.60 -2.17
CA TYR A 46 5.78 6.36 -2.99
C TYR A 46 5.33 7.61 -3.74
N ASN A 47 5.34 8.79 -3.10
CA ASN A 47 5.01 10.03 -3.80
C ASN A 47 6.00 10.37 -4.92
N LYS A 48 7.30 10.15 -4.69
CA LYS A 48 8.32 10.32 -5.72
C LYS A 48 8.07 9.39 -6.90
N LEU A 49 7.75 8.12 -6.64
CA LEU A 49 7.43 7.12 -7.66
C LEU A 49 6.19 7.52 -8.47
N CYS A 50 5.11 7.94 -7.80
CA CYS A 50 3.93 8.52 -8.46
C CYS A 50 4.32 9.70 -9.37
N GLY A 51 5.15 10.62 -8.90
CA GLY A 51 5.63 11.76 -9.68
C GLY A 51 6.45 11.38 -10.92
N LEU A 52 7.27 10.33 -10.82
CA LEU A 52 8.01 9.80 -11.97
C LEU A 52 7.08 9.19 -13.01
N ILE A 53 6.06 8.43 -12.57
CA ILE A 53 5.06 7.84 -13.46
C ILE A 53 4.26 8.94 -14.16
N THR A 54 3.77 9.94 -13.43
CA THR A 54 2.97 11.02 -14.04
C THR A 54 3.81 11.87 -14.99
N LYS A 55 5.10 12.10 -14.69
CA LYS A 55 6.04 12.75 -15.61
C LYS A 55 6.23 11.95 -16.89
N LEU A 56 6.36 10.63 -16.80
CA LEU A 56 6.46 9.75 -17.96
C LEU A 56 5.19 9.81 -18.81
N VAL A 57 4.01 9.73 -18.18
CA VAL A 57 2.71 9.85 -18.86
C VAL A 57 2.56 11.20 -19.56
N ALA A 58 2.97 12.29 -18.91
CA ALA A 58 2.96 13.62 -19.51
C ALA A 58 3.90 13.70 -20.72
N GLY A 59 5.04 13.00 -20.70
CA GLY A 59 5.93 12.85 -21.85
C GLY A 59 5.27 12.08 -23.00
N LEU A 60 4.65 10.93 -22.72
CA LEU A 60 3.96 10.11 -23.72
C LEU A 60 2.77 10.83 -24.37
N ARG A 61 2.08 11.70 -23.63
CA ARG A 61 0.98 12.51 -24.17
C ARG A 61 1.42 13.60 -25.15
N LYS A 62 2.66 14.07 -25.05
CA LYS A 62 3.19 15.08 -25.99
C LYS A 62 3.48 14.50 -27.38
N LEU A 63 3.69 13.19 -27.46
CA LEU A 63 3.91 12.50 -28.74
C LEU A 63 2.59 12.37 -29.52
N PRO A 64 2.62 12.34 -30.87
CA PRO A 64 1.41 12.12 -31.65
C PRO A 64 0.82 10.72 -31.37
N PRO A 65 -0.52 10.56 -31.49
CA PRO A 65 -1.20 9.31 -31.16
C PRO A 65 -0.80 8.14 -32.07
N GLU A 66 -0.45 8.42 -33.32
CA GLU A 66 -0.09 7.43 -34.35
C GLU A 66 1.35 6.89 -34.23
N ASP A 67 2.15 7.45 -33.31
CA ASP A 67 3.53 7.00 -33.15
C ASP A 67 3.58 5.61 -32.51
N SER A 68 4.20 4.67 -33.23
CA SER A 68 4.43 3.29 -32.76
C SER A 68 5.12 3.22 -31.40
N PHE A 69 6.03 4.15 -31.11
CA PHE A 69 6.72 4.21 -29.82
C PHE A 69 5.76 4.56 -28.69
N ARG A 70 4.88 5.54 -28.89
CA ARG A 70 3.86 5.93 -27.91
C ARG A 70 2.93 4.76 -27.59
N MET A 71 2.46 4.04 -28.62
CA MET A 71 1.55 2.89 -28.43
C MET A 71 2.22 1.80 -27.61
N LYS A 72 3.42 1.37 -28.02
CA LYS A 72 4.18 0.31 -27.34
C LYS A 72 4.52 0.68 -25.89
N MET A 73 5.01 1.89 -25.64
CA MET A 73 5.37 2.33 -24.29
C MET A 73 4.15 2.52 -23.39
N THR A 74 3.02 2.96 -23.95
CA THR A 74 1.75 3.07 -23.22
C THR A 74 1.26 1.68 -22.78
N GLU A 75 1.29 0.70 -23.69
CA GLU A 75 0.89 -0.67 -23.38
C GLU A 75 1.78 -1.29 -22.28
N LEU A 76 3.10 -1.17 -22.41
CA LEU A 76 4.05 -1.68 -21.42
C LEU A 76 3.85 -1.03 -20.04
N LEU A 77 3.63 0.29 -20.00
CA LEU A 77 3.37 1.00 -18.76
C LEU A 77 2.08 0.52 -18.09
N LEU A 78 0.99 0.44 -18.86
CA LEU A 78 -0.31 0.03 -18.36
C LEU A 78 -0.29 -1.42 -17.89
N ASP A 79 0.35 -2.32 -18.62
CA ASP A 79 0.48 -3.72 -18.22
C ASP A 79 1.29 -3.84 -16.91
N LYS A 80 2.43 -3.15 -16.80
CA LYS A 80 3.22 -3.14 -15.57
C LYS A 80 2.42 -2.61 -14.37
N LEU A 81 1.73 -1.49 -14.52
CA LEU A 81 0.91 -0.91 -13.44
C LEU A 81 -0.29 -1.79 -13.07
N TYR A 82 -0.86 -2.48 -14.05
CA TYR A 82 -1.95 -3.42 -13.83
C TYR A 82 -1.48 -4.66 -13.07
N ARG A 83 -0.38 -5.31 -13.51
CA ARG A 83 0.21 -6.47 -12.82
C ARG A 83 0.63 -6.15 -11.39
N MET A 84 1.18 -4.95 -11.16
CA MET A 84 1.50 -4.46 -9.81
C MET A 84 0.26 -4.16 -8.94
N GLY A 85 -0.95 -4.17 -9.51
CA GLY A 85 -2.20 -3.90 -8.79
C GLY A 85 -2.45 -2.44 -8.45
N VAL A 86 -1.65 -1.53 -8.99
CA VAL A 86 -1.74 -0.08 -8.74
C VAL A 86 -2.96 0.53 -9.44
N VAL A 87 -3.25 0.04 -10.66
CA VAL A 87 -4.42 0.43 -11.44
C VAL A 87 -5.39 -0.76 -11.52
N SER A 88 -6.69 -0.48 -11.39
CA SER A 88 -7.74 -1.50 -11.41
C SER A 88 -8.01 -2.06 -12.80
N ARG A 89 -7.97 -1.22 -13.83
CA ARG A 89 -8.32 -1.54 -15.22
C ARG A 89 -7.22 -1.01 -16.15
N ARG A 90 -7.00 -1.66 -17.30
CA ARG A 90 -6.11 -1.18 -18.36
C ARG A 90 -6.78 -0.09 -19.20
N GLU A 91 -7.48 0.83 -18.54
CA GLU A 91 -8.05 2.01 -19.18
C GLU A 91 -6.90 2.97 -19.51
N GLY A 92 -6.99 3.65 -20.65
CA GLY A 92 -5.89 4.45 -21.22
C GLY A 92 -5.23 5.46 -20.27
N LEU A 93 -4.28 6.23 -20.79
CA LEU A 93 -3.39 7.10 -20.00
C LEU A 93 -4.09 8.07 -19.02
N GLY A 94 -5.39 8.36 -19.17
CA GLY A 94 -6.18 9.14 -18.21
C GLY A 94 -6.22 8.55 -16.79
N ALA A 95 -6.29 7.22 -16.65
CA ALA A 95 -6.33 6.59 -15.32
C ALA A 95 -5.00 6.75 -14.55
N VAL A 96 -3.89 6.93 -15.27
CA VAL A 96 -2.53 7.01 -14.69
C VAL A 96 -2.12 8.45 -14.38
N GLU A 97 -2.72 9.44 -15.03
CA GLU A 97 -2.42 10.87 -14.82
C GLU A 97 -2.71 11.33 -13.38
N GLY A 98 -3.77 10.78 -12.76
CA GLY A 98 -4.19 11.10 -11.40
C GLY A 98 -3.66 10.15 -10.32
N LEU A 99 -2.57 9.42 -10.57
CA LEU A 99 -2.13 8.34 -9.68
C LEU A 99 -1.73 8.87 -8.29
N ALA A 100 -2.52 8.49 -7.28
CA ALA A 100 -2.25 8.83 -5.89
C ALA A 100 -1.37 7.76 -5.21
N ALA A 101 -0.53 8.18 -4.26
CA ALA A 101 0.29 7.27 -3.44
C ALA A 101 -0.55 6.24 -2.65
N SER A 102 -1.85 6.51 -2.43
CA SER A 102 -2.79 5.55 -1.82
C SER A 102 -2.94 4.28 -2.63
N ALA A 103 -2.72 4.33 -3.95
CA ALA A 103 -2.74 3.13 -4.80
C ALA A 103 -1.62 2.15 -4.41
N PHE A 104 -0.41 2.65 -4.14
CA PHE A 104 0.70 1.84 -3.66
C PHE A 104 0.45 1.35 -2.22
N CYS A 105 0.02 2.24 -1.32
CA CYS A 105 -0.23 1.84 0.07
C CYS A 105 -1.30 0.75 0.20
N ARG A 106 -2.30 0.73 -0.69
CA ARG A 106 -3.34 -0.31 -0.73
C ARG A 106 -2.83 -1.71 -1.12
N ARG A 107 -1.66 -1.78 -1.73
CA ARG A 107 -1.02 -3.03 -2.18
C ARG A 107 0.08 -3.50 -1.23
N ARG A 108 0.30 -2.81 -0.10
CA ARG A 108 1.13 -3.33 1.00
C ARG A 108 0.49 -4.57 1.60
N LEU A 109 1.33 -5.52 2.00
CA LEU A 109 0.91 -6.82 2.54
C LEU A 109 -0.18 -6.73 3.61
N PRO A 110 -0.06 -5.93 4.70
CA PRO A 110 -1.10 -5.85 5.72
C PRO A 110 -2.47 -5.39 5.21
N VAL A 111 -2.49 -4.48 4.22
CA VAL A 111 -3.74 -3.96 3.64
C VAL A 111 -4.39 -5.00 2.74
N VAL A 112 -3.58 -5.79 2.02
CA VAL A 112 -4.06 -6.90 1.20
C VAL A 112 -4.63 -8.00 2.08
N LEU A 113 -3.98 -8.35 3.20
CA LEU A 113 -4.49 -9.34 4.17
C LEU A 113 -5.85 -8.95 4.75
N LEU A 114 -6.03 -7.66 5.08
CA LEU A 114 -7.30 -7.13 5.54
C LEU A 114 -8.41 -7.28 4.48
N ARG A 115 -8.08 -7.07 3.20
CA ARG A 115 -9.01 -7.24 2.08
C ARG A 115 -9.36 -8.71 1.84
N LEU A 116 -8.39 -9.62 2.01
CA LEU A 116 -8.59 -11.07 1.93
C LEU A 116 -9.27 -11.66 3.19
N ARG A 117 -9.64 -10.84 4.16
CA ARG A 117 -10.27 -11.25 5.43
C ARG A 117 -9.41 -12.21 6.27
N MET A 118 -8.09 -12.17 6.11
CA MET A 118 -7.16 -12.93 6.97
C MET A 118 -6.96 -12.28 8.35
N ALA A 119 -7.19 -10.96 8.44
CA ALA A 119 -7.18 -10.20 9.68
C ALA A 119 -8.42 -9.31 9.75
N THR A 120 -8.86 -8.96 10.97
CA THR A 120 -10.02 -8.07 11.18
C THR A 120 -9.61 -6.59 11.19
N HIS A 121 -8.41 -6.31 11.71
CA HIS A 121 -7.86 -4.97 11.85
C HIS A 121 -6.49 -4.85 11.20
N LEU A 122 -6.14 -3.63 10.79
CA LEU A 122 -4.85 -3.38 10.14
C LEU A 122 -3.66 -3.55 11.10
N GLN A 123 -3.83 -3.21 12.38
CA GLN A 123 -2.81 -3.43 13.42
C GLN A 123 -2.50 -4.91 13.58
N GLN A 124 -3.54 -5.73 13.74
CA GLN A 124 -3.41 -7.19 13.80
C GLN A 124 -2.74 -7.76 12.54
N ALA A 125 -3.07 -7.24 11.35
CA ALA A 125 -2.42 -7.67 10.11
C ALA A 125 -0.91 -7.36 10.09
N VAL A 126 -0.49 -6.22 10.66
CA VAL A 126 0.93 -5.89 10.81
C VAL A 126 1.60 -6.84 11.80
N GLU A 127 0.99 -7.07 12.96
CA GLU A 127 1.52 -8.00 13.98
C GLU A 127 1.70 -9.42 13.42
N TYR A 128 0.73 -9.94 12.67
CA TYR A 128 0.83 -11.26 12.05
C TYR A 128 1.97 -11.39 11.05
N VAL A 129 2.26 -10.31 10.32
CA VAL A 129 3.39 -10.29 9.38
C VAL A 129 4.71 -10.20 10.14
N GLU A 130 4.82 -9.32 11.14
CA GLU A 130 6.04 -9.15 11.94
C GLU A 130 6.40 -10.42 12.73
N GLN A 131 5.40 -11.14 13.23
CA GLN A 131 5.56 -12.44 13.91
C GLN A 131 5.90 -13.58 12.93
N GLY A 132 5.83 -13.36 11.61
CA GLY A 132 6.14 -14.38 10.61
C GLY A 132 5.04 -15.43 10.43
N HIS A 133 3.78 -15.11 10.70
CA HIS A 133 2.67 -16.03 10.50
C HIS A 133 2.19 -16.12 9.06
N VAL A 134 2.64 -15.21 8.19
CA VAL A 134 2.21 -15.12 6.79
C VAL A 134 3.35 -15.53 5.87
N ARG A 135 3.03 -16.33 4.86
CA ARG A 135 3.96 -16.71 3.79
C ARG A 135 3.42 -16.30 2.42
N LEU A 136 4.34 -16.05 1.51
CA LEU A 136 4.08 -15.82 0.10
C LEU A 136 4.71 -16.96 -0.70
N GLY A 137 3.89 -17.86 -1.23
CA GLY A 137 4.39 -19.09 -1.84
C GLY A 137 5.15 -19.91 -0.79
N ALA A 138 6.43 -20.21 -1.02
CA ALA A 138 7.25 -20.99 -0.09
C ALA A 138 7.92 -20.13 1.01
N GLU A 139 8.03 -18.82 0.83
CA GLU A 139 8.83 -17.96 1.71
C GLU A 139 7.97 -17.28 2.78
N VAL A 140 8.44 -17.32 4.03
CA VAL A 140 7.80 -16.59 5.14
C VAL A 140 8.17 -15.11 5.03
N VAL A 141 7.17 -14.24 5.07
CA VAL A 141 7.37 -12.80 4.92
C VAL A 141 7.26 -12.12 6.28
N THR A 142 8.32 -11.41 6.66
CA THR A 142 8.40 -10.65 7.92
C THR A 142 8.25 -9.14 7.73
N SER A 143 8.34 -8.63 6.49
CA SER A 143 8.32 -7.19 6.21
C SER A 143 6.91 -6.67 5.85
N PRO A 144 6.31 -5.78 6.66
CA PRO A 144 4.99 -5.19 6.35
C PRO A 144 5.01 -4.19 5.17
N SER A 145 6.20 -3.78 4.73
CA SER A 145 6.41 -2.89 3.59
C SER A 145 6.42 -3.61 2.25
N LEU A 146 6.37 -4.96 2.23
CA LEU A 146 6.32 -5.72 0.99
C LEU A 146 5.09 -5.34 0.14
N HIS A 147 5.34 -5.01 -1.12
CA HIS A 147 4.32 -4.68 -2.10
C HIS A 147 3.92 -5.93 -2.88
N ILE A 148 2.62 -6.24 -2.89
CA ILE A 148 2.10 -7.48 -3.47
C ILE A 148 1.56 -7.20 -4.86
N THR A 149 2.03 -7.95 -5.86
CA THR A 149 1.49 -7.95 -7.23
C THR A 149 0.16 -8.73 -7.28
N ARG A 150 -0.63 -8.57 -8.34
CA ARG A 150 -1.89 -9.29 -8.46
C ARG A 150 -1.68 -10.80 -8.44
N ASP A 151 -0.70 -11.27 -9.20
CA ASP A 151 -0.42 -12.70 -9.32
C ASP A 151 0.11 -13.29 -8.01
N ALA A 152 0.89 -12.51 -7.25
CA ALA A 152 1.40 -12.93 -5.94
C ALA A 152 0.28 -13.00 -4.87
N GLU A 153 -0.84 -12.30 -5.05
CA GLU A 153 -1.93 -12.27 -4.08
C GLU A 153 -2.55 -13.67 -3.86
N ASP A 154 -2.61 -14.48 -4.91
CA ASP A 154 -3.18 -15.84 -4.87
C ASP A 154 -2.29 -16.83 -4.11
N HIS A 155 -1.01 -16.50 -3.94
CA HIS A 155 -0.04 -17.33 -3.23
C HIS A 155 0.11 -16.97 -1.74
N LEU A 156 -0.74 -16.07 -1.22
CA LEU A 156 -0.75 -15.72 0.19
C LEU A 156 -1.44 -16.80 1.02
N ALA A 157 -0.71 -17.33 2.00
CA ALA A 157 -1.22 -18.33 2.93
C ALA A 157 -0.62 -18.12 4.32
N TRP A 158 -1.18 -18.83 5.31
CA TRP A 158 -0.54 -18.94 6.62
C TRP A 158 0.73 -19.79 6.52
N ALA A 159 1.76 -19.39 7.26
CA ALA A 159 2.98 -20.16 7.42
C ALA A 159 2.69 -21.53 8.06
N GLU A 160 3.53 -22.51 7.75
CA GLU A 160 3.47 -23.83 8.36
C GLU A 160 3.84 -23.73 9.85
N GLY A 161 3.16 -24.50 10.71
CA GLY A 161 3.30 -24.38 12.18
C GLY A 161 2.62 -23.16 12.84
N SER A 162 2.06 -22.22 12.05
CA SER A 162 1.38 -21.03 12.58
C SER A 162 0.26 -21.39 13.54
N ALA A 163 0.27 -20.77 14.72
CA ALA A 163 -0.78 -20.92 15.73
C ALA A 163 -2.14 -20.43 15.20
N ILE A 164 -2.15 -19.43 14.32
CA ILE A 164 -3.37 -18.89 13.71
C ILE A 164 -3.97 -19.92 12.75
N LYS A 165 -3.14 -20.58 11.93
CA LYS A 165 -3.59 -21.66 11.03
C LYS A 165 -4.26 -22.77 11.83
N ARG A 166 -3.64 -23.19 12.93
CA ARG A 166 -4.19 -24.19 13.86
C ARG A 166 -5.53 -23.75 14.45
N HIS A 167 -5.61 -22.53 14.96
CA HIS A 167 -6.85 -22.01 15.54
C HIS A 167 -8.00 -21.99 14.52
N VAL A 168 -7.73 -21.56 13.28
CA VAL A 168 -8.72 -21.54 12.20
C VAL A 168 -9.13 -22.97 11.80
N ALA A 169 -8.18 -23.91 11.70
CA ALA A 169 -8.48 -25.31 11.37
C ALA A 169 -9.29 -26.00 12.47
N ALA A 170 -8.94 -25.77 13.74
CA ALA A 170 -9.67 -26.27 14.89
C ALA A 170 -11.11 -25.73 14.94
N PHE A 171 -11.29 -24.43 14.69
CA PHE A 171 -12.62 -23.83 14.58
C PHE A 171 -13.47 -24.47 13.46
N ARG A 172 -12.83 -24.86 12.35
CA ARG A 172 -13.48 -25.57 11.24
C ARG A 172 -13.62 -27.08 11.45
N SER A 173 -13.14 -27.62 12.57
CA SER A 173 -13.05 -29.07 12.82
C SER A 173 -12.29 -29.85 11.72
N GLN A 174 -11.27 -29.20 11.14
CA GLN A 174 -10.39 -29.73 10.09
C GLN A 174 -8.93 -29.80 10.57
N ALA A 175 -8.71 -29.77 11.88
CA ALA A 175 -7.37 -29.89 12.44
C ALA A 175 -6.90 -31.34 12.29
N ASP A 176 -5.80 -31.53 11.55
CA ASP A 176 -5.06 -32.77 11.49
C ASP A 176 -3.75 -32.59 12.28
N ASP A 177 -3.54 -33.42 13.29
CA ASP A 177 -2.37 -33.35 14.15
C ASP A 177 -1.11 -33.90 13.46
N PHE A 178 -1.24 -34.66 12.37
CA PHE A 178 -0.09 -35.17 11.60
C PHE A 178 0.73 -34.04 10.97
N ASP A 179 0.06 -32.98 10.50
CA ASP A 179 0.70 -31.77 9.95
C ASP A 179 1.62 -31.07 10.95
N LEU A 180 1.42 -31.30 12.26
CA LEU A 180 2.23 -30.69 13.32
C LEU A 180 3.56 -31.40 13.53
N LEU A 181 3.63 -32.70 13.23
CA LEU A 181 4.85 -33.51 13.38
C LEU A 181 5.89 -33.17 12.32
N GLN A 182 5.48 -32.69 11.14
CA GLN A 182 6.38 -32.31 10.05
C GLN A 182 7.02 -30.92 10.21
N ALA A 183 6.46 -30.08 11.08
CA ALA A 183 6.91 -28.70 11.29
C ALA A 183 7.88 -28.54 12.48
N ALA A 184 8.26 -29.64 13.13
CA ALA A 184 9.18 -29.70 14.28
C ALA A 184 10.62 -30.01 13.88
#